data_AF-A0A0D2JMG3-F1
#
_entry.id   AF-A0A0D2JMG3-F1
#
_cell.length_a   1.000
_cell.length_b   1.000
_cell.length_c   1.000
_cell.angle_alpha   90.00
_cell.angle_beta   90.00
_cell.angle_gamma   90.00
#
_symmetry.space_group_name_H-M   'P 1'
#
loop_
_entity.id
_entity.type
_entity.pdbx_description
1 polymer ?
#
loop_
_entity_poly.entity_id
_entity_poly.type
_entity_poly.pdbx_seq_one_letter_code
_entity_poly.pdbx_strand_id
1 'polypeptide(L)'
;MCMQSGRQINDQPAVEWALWFHDLVYDAKAPDNEEQSAQVAARVLSDAGLPAASVARVAAYILATKTHLHSADRDEHVVVDADMCVLGAPLQRYAQYAAGVRREYGHLSDEEYTQGRAKFLRSLLEREQLFATDVGKSLEQQARANIAHELQLVSVGLLLDGNIEDDLPAVEEEPEEEA
;
A
#
# COMPACT_ATOMS: atom_id res chain seq x y z
N MET A 1 -6.38 -7.61 8.38
CA MET A 1 -6.77 -7.08 9.70
C MET A 1 -7.03 -5.57 9.69
N CYS A 2 -7.35 -4.94 8.54
CA CYS A 2 -7.78 -3.52 8.46
C CYS A 2 -9.30 -3.31 8.41
N MET A 3 -10.11 -4.37 8.27
CA MET A 3 -11.57 -4.26 8.16
C MET A 3 -12.31 -4.14 9.50
N GLN A 4 -11.61 -4.20 10.64
CA GLN A 4 -12.22 -4.15 11.98
C GLN A 4 -12.16 -2.76 12.62
N SER A 5 -12.37 -1.69 11.83
CA SER A 5 -12.57 -0.37 12.41
C SER A 5 -14.03 -0.21 12.85
N GLY A 6 -14.25 0.00 14.15
CA GLY A 6 -15.56 0.06 14.80
C GLY A 6 -16.40 1.31 14.49
N ARG A 7 -16.46 1.81 13.25
CA ARG A 7 -17.48 2.80 12.80
C ARG A 7 -17.74 2.75 11.28
N GLN A 8 -18.99 3.05 10.92
CA GLN A 8 -19.73 2.72 9.68
C GLN A 8 -18.97 2.96 8.37
N ILE A 9 -18.62 1.85 7.70
CA ILE A 9 -18.62 1.80 6.24
C ILE A 9 -20.08 2.01 5.81
N ASN A 10 -20.33 2.98 4.95
CA ASN A 10 -21.70 3.32 4.53
C ASN A 10 -22.22 2.37 3.45
N ASP A 11 -21.37 2.01 2.51
CA ASP A 11 -21.61 1.08 1.42
C ASP A 11 -20.57 -0.05 1.44
N GLN A 12 -20.76 -0.98 2.39
CA GLN A 12 -19.87 -2.13 2.58
C GLN A 12 -19.69 -2.97 1.30
N PRO A 13 -20.74 -3.30 0.53
CA PRO A 13 -20.57 -4.01 -0.72
C PRO A 13 -19.67 -3.29 -1.72
N ALA A 14 -19.78 -1.95 -1.84
CA ALA A 14 -18.92 -1.20 -2.76
C ALA A 14 -17.44 -1.26 -2.35
N VAL A 15 -17.14 -1.13 -1.05
CA VAL A 15 -15.78 -1.28 -0.52
C VAL A 15 -15.24 -2.68 -0.78
N GLU A 16 -16.01 -3.72 -0.48
CA GLU A 16 -15.60 -5.10 -0.69
C GLU A 16 -15.31 -5.36 -2.17
N TRP A 17 -16.21 -4.98 -3.08
CA TRP A 17 -15.98 -5.15 -4.51
C TRP A 17 -14.74 -4.41 -5.00
N ALA A 18 -14.54 -3.16 -4.55
CA ALA A 18 -13.33 -2.43 -4.92
C ALA A 18 -12.06 -3.16 -4.49
N LEU A 19 -12.02 -3.67 -3.25
CA LEU A 19 -10.88 -4.43 -2.74
C LEU A 19 -10.63 -5.73 -3.52
N TRP A 20 -11.68 -6.46 -3.91
CA TRP A 20 -11.52 -7.67 -4.72
C TRP A 20 -11.01 -7.38 -6.13
N PHE A 21 -11.35 -6.22 -6.69
CA PHE A 21 -11.10 -5.92 -8.12
C PHE A 21 -9.94 -4.95 -8.39
N HIS A 22 -9.43 -4.21 -7.41
CA HIS A 22 -8.51 -3.09 -7.67
C HIS A 22 -7.26 -3.48 -8.49
N ASP A 23 -6.65 -4.62 -8.15
CA ASP A 23 -5.48 -5.20 -8.85
C ASP A 23 -5.83 -6.43 -9.70
N LEU A 24 -7.08 -6.56 -10.16
CA LEU A 24 -7.46 -7.70 -11.00
C LEU A 24 -6.65 -7.77 -12.31
N VAL A 25 -6.37 -6.60 -12.90
CA VAL A 25 -5.43 -6.44 -14.00
C VAL A 25 -4.15 -5.85 -13.43
N TYR A 26 -3.03 -6.55 -13.62
CA TYR A 26 -1.73 -6.08 -13.14
C TYR A 26 -0.60 -6.45 -14.10
N ASP A 27 0.03 -5.44 -14.69
CA ASP A 27 1.29 -5.52 -15.40
C ASP A 27 2.21 -4.39 -14.92
N ALA A 28 3.35 -4.73 -14.32
CA ALA A 28 4.34 -3.77 -13.80
C ALA A 28 4.90 -2.80 -14.86
N LYS A 29 4.67 -3.07 -16.15
CA LYS A 29 5.09 -2.22 -17.27
C LYS A 29 3.97 -1.30 -17.77
N ALA A 30 2.73 -1.55 -17.38
CA ALA A 30 1.56 -0.83 -17.85
C ALA A 30 1.17 0.27 -16.85
N PRO A 31 0.86 1.50 -17.33
CA PRO A 31 0.47 2.60 -16.45
C PRO A 31 -1.05 2.67 -16.21
N ASP A 32 -1.85 1.75 -16.76
CA ASP A 32 -3.30 1.81 -16.80
C ASP A 32 -4.00 0.60 -16.14
N ASN A 33 -3.29 -0.10 -15.24
CA ASN A 33 -3.78 -1.27 -14.52
C ASN A 33 -5.10 -0.97 -13.79
N GLU A 34 -5.18 0.12 -13.04
CA GLU A 34 -6.37 0.46 -12.25
C GLU A 34 -7.55 0.85 -13.16
N GLU A 35 -7.30 1.54 -14.28
CA GLU A 35 -8.33 1.80 -15.28
C GLU A 35 -8.86 0.51 -15.91
N GLN A 36 -7.99 -0.44 -16.24
CA GLN A 36 -8.40 -1.73 -16.80
C GLN A 36 -9.16 -2.57 -15.76
N SER A 37 -8.67 -2.64 -14.52
CA SER A 37 -9.35 -3.28 -13.38
C SER A 37 -10.74 -2.68 -13.16
N ALA A 38 -10.86 -1.34 -13.16
CA ALA A 38 -12.14 -0.65 -13.02
C ALA A 38 -13.11 -0.96 -14.18
N GLN A 39 -12.61 -1.06 -15.42
CA GLN A 39 -13.43 -1.45 -16.57
C GLN A 39 -13.93 -2.89 -16.46
N VAL A 40 -13.07 -3.82 -16.02
CA VAL A 40 -13.48 -5.22 -15.80
C VAL A 40 -14.50 -5.32 -14.68
N ALA A 41 -14.27 -4.66 -13.54
CA ALA A 41 -15.22 -4.60 -12.44
C ALA A 41 -16.57 -4.04 -12.90
N ALA A 42 -16.55 -2.92 -13.65
CA ALA A 42 -17.76 -2.28 -14.12
C ALA A 42 -18.59 -3.21 -15.01
N ARG A 43 -17.93 -3.94 -15.91
CA ARG A 43 -18.59 -4.94 -16.76
C ARG A 43 -19.18 -6.09 -15.95
N VAL A 44 -18.37 -6.73 -15.10
CA VAL A 44 -18.80 -7.90 -14.31
C VAL A 44 -19.98 -7.56 -13.40
N LEU A 45 -19.93 -6.42 -12.71
CA LEU A 45 -21.00 -6.01 -11.80
C LEU A 45 -22.26 -5.56 -12.54
N SER A 46 -22.13 -4.94 -13.71
CA SER A 46 -23.28 -4.61 -14.56
C SER A 46 -23.96 -5.87 -15.10
N ASP A 47 -23.18 -6.85 -15.57
CA ASP A 47 -23.67 -8.14 -16.05
C ASP A 47 -24.35 -8.95 -14.93
N ALA A 48 -23.90 -8.75 -13.68
CA ALA A 48 -24.54 -9.31 -12.48
C ALA A 48 -25.81 -8.56 -12.02
N GLY A 49 -26.18 -7.46 -12.71
CA GLY A 49 -27.42 -6.71 -12.46
C GLY A 49 -27.33 -5.67 -11.34
N LEU A 50 -26.13 -5.23 -10.95
CA LEU A 50 -25.99 -4.17 -9.94
C LEU A 50 -26.45 -2.80 -10.52
N PRO A 51 -27.00 -1.91 -9.68
CA PRO A 51 -27.36 -0.56 -10.11
C PRO A 51 -26.15 0.22 -10.64
N ALA A 52 -26.34 0.99 -11.71
CA ALA A 52 -25.28 1.79 -12.34
C ALA A 52 -24.54 2.72 -11.35
N ALA A 53 -25.25 3.26 -10.35
CA ALA A 53 -24.64 4.09 -9.31
C ALA A 53 -23.67 3.31 -8.42
N SER A 54 -24.00 2.06 -8.05
CA SER A 54 -23.10 1.18 -7.28
C SER A 54 -21.88 0.79 -8.12
N VAL A 55 -22.10 0.46 -9.40
CA VAL A 55 -21.02 0.14 -10.34
C VAL A 55 -20.04 1.31 -10.49
N ALA A 56 -20.56 2.52 -10.70
CA ALA A 56 -19.74 3.72 -10.83
C ALA A 56 -18.94 4.02 -9.56
N ARG A 57 -19.53 3.78 -8.37
CA ARG A 57 -18.84 3.94 -7.09
C ARG A 57 -17.68 2.96 -6.93
N VAL A 58 -17.89 1.67 -7.21
CA VAL A 58 -16.82 0.66 -7.17
C VAL A 58 -15.68 1.04 -8.12
N ALA A 59 -16.00 1.43 -9.35
CA ALA A 59 -15.00 1.86 -10.32
C ALA A 59 -14.20 3.08 -9.82
N ALA A 60 -14.88 4.07 -9.20
CA ALA A 60 -14.21 5.23 -8.61
C ALA A 60 -13.25 4.83 -7.47
N TYR A 61 -13.65 3.92 -6.58
CA TYR A 61 -12.79 3.43 -5.50
C TYR A 61 -11.56 2.67 -6.02
N ILE A 62 -11.72 1.86 -7.07
CA ILE A 62 -10.58 1.21 -7.73
C ILE A 62 -9.62 2.25 -8.30
N LEU A 63 -10.13 3.23 -9.05
CA LEU A 63 -9.30 4.29 -9.63
C LEU A 63 -8.57 5.14 -8.57
N ALA A 64 -9.14 5.30 -7.38
CA ALA A 64 -8.51 6.02 -6.29
C ALA A 64 -7.20 5.37 -5.82
N THR A 65 -7.07 4.04 -5.91
CA THR A 65 -5.86 3.29 -5.54
C THR A 65 -4.65 3.70 -6.37
N LYS A 66 -4.83 4.11 -7.63
CA LYS A 66 -3.73 4.57 -8.49
C LYS A 66 -2.91 5.73 -7.91
N THR A 67 -3.61 6.73 -7.38
CA THR A 67 -2.97 7.94 -6.83
C THR A 67 -2.75 7.83 -5.33
N HIS A 68 -3.52 6.95 -4.69
CA HIS A 68 -3.60 6.80 -3.25
C HIS A 68 -3.91 8.12 -2.53
N LEU A 69 -4.71 8.99 -3.15
CA LEU A 69 -5.17 10.24 -2.56
C LEU A 69 -6.57 10.04 -2.00
N HIS A 70 -6.83 10.67 -0.86
CA HIS A 70 -8.11 10.61 -0.19
C HIS A 70 -9.03 11.73 -0.67
N SER A 71 -10.23 11.39 -1.14
CA SER A 71 -11.29 12.37 -1.41
C SER A 71 -12.09 12.72 -0.14
N ALA A 72 -13.27 13.31 -0.29
CA ALA A 72 -14.19 13.52 0.82
C ALA A 72 -14.99 12.26 1.21
N ASP A 73 -14.95 11.21 0.39
CA ASP A 73 -15.68 9.96 0.64
C ASP A 73 -14.93 9.08 1.63
N ARG A 74 -15.57 8.75 2.76
CA ARG A 74 -14.98 7.96 3.84
C ARG A 74 -14.81 6.48 3.48
N ASP A 75 -15.67 5.96 2.62
CA ASP A 75 -15.59 4.55 2.21
C ASP A 75 -14.42 4.35 1.25
N GLU A 76 -14.11 5.36 0.41
CA GLU A 76 -12.89 5.39 -0.41
C GLU A 76 -11.63 5.35 0.45
N HIS A 77 -11.63 6.05 1.60
CA HIS A 77 -10.49 6.02 2.53
C HIS A 77 -10.17 4.61 3.01
N VAL A 78 -11.18 3.78 3.21
CA VAL A 78 -10.99 2.38 3.62
C VAL A 78 -10.30 1.59 2.52
N VAL A 79 -10.65 1.80 1.25
CA VAL A 79 -10.03 1.11 0.11
C VAL A 79 -8.58 1.56 -0.05
N VAL A 80 -8.32 2.86 -0.09
CA VAL A 80 -6.97 3.42 -0.24
C VAL A 80 -6.06 3.04 0.92
N ASP A 81 -6.52 3.16 2.17
CA ASP A 81 -5.70 2.80 3.33
C ASP A 81 -5.44 1.29 3.40
N ALA A 82 -6.39 0.46 2.97
CA ALA A 82 -6.22 -0.99 2.96
C ALA A 82 -5.17 -1.41 1.93
N ASP A 83 -5.16 -0.80 0.75
CA ASP A 83 -4.13 -1.00 -0.27
C ASP A 83 -2.73 -0.58 0.25
N MET A 84 -2.64 0.58 0.89
CA MET A 84 -1.38 1.09 1.45
C MET A 84 -0.94 0.44 2.77
N CYS A 85 -1.75 -0.44 3.39
CA CYS A 85 -1.52 -0.86 4.78
C CYS A 85 -0.19 -1.62 4.97
N VAL A 86 0.33 -2.23 3.90
CA VAL A 86 1.62 -2.94 3.91
C VAL A 86 2.78 -2.02 4.30
N LEU A 87 2.67 -0.72 4.04
CA LEU A 87 3.71 0.25 4.39
C LEU A 87 3.95 0.28 5.89
N GLY A 88 2.90 0.20 6.71
CA GLY A 88 2.99 0.17 8.17
C GLY A 88 3.10 -1.22 8.79
N ALA A 89 3.40 -2.25 7.99
CA ALA A 89 3.62 -3.59 8.50
C ALA A 89 4.91 -3.67 9.37
N PRO A 90 5.06 -4.72 10.20
CA PRO A 90 6.35 -5.02 10.82
C PRO A 90 7.47 -5.08 9.78
N LEU A 91 8.67 -4.62 10.15
CA LEU A 91 9.77 -4.39 9.21
C LEU A 91 10.10 -5.62 8.35
N GLN A 92 10.08 -6.83 8.91
CA GLN A 92 10.31 -8.06 8.15
C GLN A 92 9.29 -8.26 7.02
N ARG A 93 8.00 -8.02 7.29
CA ARG A 93 6.94 -8.12 6.28
C ARG A 93 7.06 -7.02 5.24
N TYR A 94 7.43 -5.81 5.65
CA TYR A 94 7.70 -4.72 4.72
C TYR A 94 8.88 -5.03 3.79
N ALA A 95 9.97 -5.61 4.32
CA ALA A 95 11.13 -6.00 3.53
C ALA A 95 10.79 -7.10 2.51
N GLN A 96 9.98 -8.08 2.88
CA GLN A 96 9.47 -9.10 1.95
C GLN A 96 8.64 -8.47 0.83
N TYR A 97 7.80 -7.49 1.16
CA TYR A 97 7.04 -6.71 0.19
C TYR A 97 7.99 -5.94 -0.76
N ALA A 98 8.94 -5.17 -0.23
CA ALA A 98 9.91 -4.40 -1.03
C ALA A 98 10.74 -5.31 -1.96
N ALA A 99 11.19 -6.47 -1.47
CA ALA A 99 11.88 -7.47 -2.28
C ALA A 99 10.96 -8.07 -3.37
N GLY A 100 9.66 -8.22 -3.08
CA GLY A 100 8.63 -8.59 -4.07
C GLY A 100 8.55 -7.58 -5.20
N VAL A 101 8.41 -6.30 -4.86
CA VAL A 101 8.38 -5.20 -5.83
C VAL A 101 9.67 -5.20 -6.67
N ARG A 102 10.85 -5.38 -6.07
CA ARG A 102 12.11 -5.47 -6.84
C ARG A 102 12.05 -6.58 -7.89
N ARG A 103 11.49 -7.76 -7.56
CA ARG A 103 11.39 -8.89 -8.50
C ARG A 103 10.44 -8.58 -9.66
N GLU A 104 9.30 -7.94 -9.39
CA GLU A 104 8.33 -7.53 -10.43
C GLU A 104 8.98 -6.56 -11.44
N TYR A 105 9.82 -5.65 -10.94
CA TYR A 105 10.62 -4.73 -11.75
C TYR A 105 11.97 -5.31 -12.17
N GLY A 106 12.13 -6.64 -12.20
CA GLY A 106 13.36 -7.33 -12.65
C GLY A 106 13.77 -7.02 -14.10
N HIS A 107 12.88 -6.42 -14.87
CA HIS A 107 13.13 -5.96 -16.24
C HIS A 107 13.90 -4.63 -16.30
N LEU A 108 14.01 -3.90 -15.19
CA LEU A 108 14.82 -2.68 -15.07
C LEU A 108 16.22 -3.01 -14.55
N SER A 109 17.21 -2.21 -14.94
CA SER A 109 18.52 -2.21 -14.28
C SER A 109 18.39 -1.77 -12.81
N ASP A 110 19.40 -2.10 -11.99
CA ASP A 110 19.41 -1.68 -10.59
C ASP A 110 19.42 -0.16 -10.44
N GLU A 111 20.09 0.57 -11.34
CA GLU A 111 20.10 2.02 -11.35
C GLU A 111 18.71 2.61 -11.67
N GLU A 112 18.06 2.13 -12.74
CA GLU A 112 16.72 2.59 -13.11
C GLU A 112 15.70 2.30 -12.00
N TYR A 113 15.75 1.09 -11.42
CA TYR A 113 14.87 0.70 -10.33
C TYR A 113 15.08 1.57 -9.09
N THR A 114 16.32 1.72 -8.61
CA THR A 114 16.61 2.48 -7.39
C THR A 114 16.26 3.95 -7.54
N GLN A 115 16.52 4.56 -8.70
CA GLN A 115 16.10 5.95 -8.97
C GLN A 115 14.57 6.11 -8.95
N GLY A 116 13.84 5.23 -9.64
CA GLY A 116 12.38 5.24 -9.66
C GLY A 116 11.76 5.00 -8.29
N ARG A 117 12.27 3.98 -7.58
CA ARG A 117 11.83 3.62 -6.23
C ARG A 117 12.10 4.74 -5.23
N ALA A 118 13.29 5.34 -5.25
CA ALA A 118 13.62 6.47 -4.39
C ALA A 118 12.69 7.66 -4.62
N LYS A 119 12.37 7.97 -5.89
CA LYS A 119 11.42 9.03 -6.24
C LYS A 119 10.03 8.75 -5.66
N PHE A 120 9.53 7.52 -5.81
CA PHE A 120 8.24 7.11 -5.26
C PHE A 120 8.22 7.24 -3.73
N LEU A 121 9.21 6.67 -3.03
CA LEU A 121 9.29 6.71 -1.56
C LEU A 121 9.39 8.16 -1.02
N ARG A 122 10.15 9.04 -1.69
CA ARG A 122 10.18 10.47 -1.34
C ARG A 122 8.81 11.12 -1.48
N SER A 123 8.10 10.86 -2.59
CA SER A 123 6.76 11.41 -2.81
C SER A 123 5.74 10.99 -1.74
N LEU A 124 5.92 9.81 -1.14
CA LEU A 124 5.11 9.38 0.01
C LEU A 124 5.48 10.18 1.27
N LEU A 125 6.76 10.32 1.58
CA LEU A 125 7.22 11.06 2.77
C LEU A 125 6.87 12.56 2.74
N GLU A 126 6.73 13.14 1.55
CA GLU A 126 6.28 14.53 1.35
C GLU A 126 4.81 14.77 1.70
N ARG A 127 3.99 13.71 1.80
CA ARG A 127 2.58 13.83 2.19
C ARG A 127 2.46 14.17 3.67
N GLU A 128 1.52 15.04 4.02
CA GLU A 128 1.21 15.38 5.41
C GLU A 128 0.75 14.14 6.20
N GLN A 129 -0.08 13.30 5.58
CA GLN A 129 -0.58 12.04 6.13
C GLN A 129 -0.57 10.97 5.03
N LEU A 130 -0.18 9.74 5.38
CA LEU A 130 -0.25 8.58 4.47
C LEU A 130 -1.63 7.92 4.53
N PHE A 131 -2.26 7.94 5.69
CA PHE A 131 -3.53 7.26 5.96
C PHE A 131 -4.62 8.21 6.48
N ALA A 132 -5.87 7.97 6.10
CA ALA A 132 -7.00 8.78 6.53
C ALA A 132 -7.86 8.14 7.64
N THR A 133 -7.96 6.82 7.66
CA THR A 133 -8.73 6.04 8.64
C THR A 133 -8.02 5.98 9.99
N ASP A 134 -8.75 5.78 11.08
CA ASP A 134 -8.15 5.69 12.42
C ASP A 134 -7.19 4.49 12.55
N VAL A 135 -7.54 3.36 11.90
CA VAL A 135 -6.67 2.18 11.84
C VAL A 135 -5.40 2.50 11.05
N GLY A 136 -5.51 3.10 9.87
CA GLY A 136 -4.36 3.50 9.07
C GLY A 136 -3.48 4.53 9.79
N LYS A 137 -4.07 5.51 10.48
CA LYS A 137 -3.34 6.49 11.30
C LYS A 137 -2.53 5.84 12.41
N SER A 138 -2.99 4.72 12.98
CA SER A 138 -2.19 3.95 13.95
C SER A 138 -0.94 3.29 13.35
N LEU A 139 -0.91 3.13 12.02
CA LEU A 139 0.21 2.56 11.25
C LEU A 139 1.18 3.62 10.71
N GLU A 140 0.80 4.90 10.75
CA GLU A 140 1.52 6.02 10.13
C GLU A 140 3.01 6.09 10.56
N GLN A 141 3.26 5.96 11.87
CA GLN A 141 4.63 6.03 12.41
C GLN A 141 5.50 4.89 11.86
N GLN A 142 4.98 3.65 11.89
CA GLN A 142 5.71 2.48 11.37
C GLN A 142 5.92 2.60 9.86
N ALA A 143 4.92 3.09 9.12
CA ALA A 143 5.02 3.28 7.69
C ALA A 143 6.12 4.27 7.31
N ARG A 144 6.18 5.42 7.99
CA ARG A 144 7.23 6.41 7.76
C ARG A 144 8.62 5.87 8.10
N ALA A 145 8.75 5.08 9.18
CA ALA A 145 10.01 4.45 9.55
C ALA A 145 10.49 3.45 8.47
N ASN A 146 9.60 2.59 7.98
CA ASN A 146 9.90 1.62 6.92
C ASN A 146 10.30 2.31 5.61
N ILE A 147 9.51 3.30 5.17
CA ILE A 147 9.77 4.06 3.94
C ILE A 147 11.10 4.82 4.03
N ALA A 148 11.38 5.47 5.17
CA ALA A 148 12.63 6.19 5.38
C ALA A 148 13.84 5.24 5.37
N HIS A 149 13.72 4.07 5.99
CA HIS A 149 14.78 3.08 5.99
C HIS A 149 15.06 2.54 4.58
N GLU A 150 14.02 2.15 3.84
CA GLU A 150 14.20 1.71 2.44
C GLU A 150 14.80 2.84 1.59
N LEU A 151 14.33 4.07 1.76
CA LEU A 151 14.84 5.23 1.02
C LEU A 151 16.34 5.44 1.23
N GLN A 152 16.85 5.26 2.46
CA GLN A 152 18.28 5.35 2.76
C GLN A 152 19.08 4.31 1.97
N LEU A 153 18.63 3.06 1.97
CA LEU A 153 19.27 1.96 1.25
C LEU A 153 19.29 2.20 -0.26
N VAL A 154 18.12 2.48 -0.86
CA VAL A 154 18.04 2.66 -2.32
C VAL A 154 18.78 3.91 -2.79
N SER A 155 18.93 4.93 -1.93
CA SER A 155 19.69 6.14 -2.26
C SER A 155 21.20 5.90 -2.38
N VAL A 156 21.70 4.79 -1.82
CA VAL A 156 23.10 4.34 -1.96
C VAL A 156 23.24 3.07 -2.81
N GLY A 157 22.17 2.67 -3.52
CA GLY A 157 22.17 1.50 -4.41
C GLY A 157 21.99 0.15 -3.72
N LEU A 158 21.59 0.13 -2.45
CA LEU A 158 21.28 -1.09 -1.70
C LEU A 158 19.77 -1.39 -1.72
N LEU A 159 19.41 -2.66 -1.49
CA LEU A 159 18.03 -3.15 -1.53
C LEU A 159 17.71 -3.94 -0.27
N LEU A 160 16.45 -3.91 0.18
CA LEU A 160 15.95 -4.84 1.19
C LEU A 160 15.82 -6.23 0.56
N ASP A 161 16.48 -7.23 1.13
CA ASP A 161 16.55 -8.60 0.61
C ASP A 161 15.43 -9.52 1.13
N GLY A 162 14.54 -8.99 1.99
CA GLY A 162 13.38 -9.70 2.53
C GLY A 162 13.69 -10.64 3.69
N ASN A 163 14.96 -10.80 4.05
CA ASN A 163 15.44 -11.65 5.15
C ASN A 163 16.16 -10.79 6.18
N ILE A 164 15.39 -10.15 7.06
CA ILE A 164 15.94 -9.44 8.20
C ILE A 164 16.13 -10.45 9.33
N GLU A 165 17.15 -11.31 9.22
CA GLU A 165 17.55 -12.18 10.33
C GLU A 165 18.85 -11.69 11.02
N ASP A 166 19.59 -10.71 10.48
CA ASP A 166 20.97 -10.46 10.96
C ASP A 166 21.43 -9.00 11.20
N ASP A 167 20.56 -7.97 11.13
CA ASP A 167 21.03 -6.56 11.20
C ASP A 167 20.46 -5.72 12.37
N LEU A 168 20.00 -6.38 13.45
CA LEU A 168 19.79 -5.68 14.71
C LEU A 168 21.07 -5.78 15.55
N PRO A 169 21.74 -4.66 15.91
CA PRO A 169 22.78 -4.72 16.92
C PRO A 169 22.18 -5.36 18.17
N ALA A 170 22.88 -6.34 18.73
CA ALA A 170 22.50 -6.98 19.97
C ALA A 170 22.14 -5.88 20.98
N VAL A 171 20.92 -5.91 21.50
CA VAL A 171 20.54 -5.08 22.64
C VAL A 171 21.45 -5.54 23.76
N GLU A 172 22.44 -4.73 24.13
CA GLU A 172 23.19 -4.95 25.37
C GLU A 172 22.14 -4.85 26.49
N GLU A 173 21.78 -6.00 27.05
CA GLU A 173 20.98 -6.05 28.28
C GLU A 173 21.78 -5.32 29.36
N GLU A 174 21.28 -4.16 29.79
CA GLU A 174 21.80 -3.50 30.99
C GLU A 174 21.61 -4.47 32.17
N PRO A 175 22.63 -4.66 33.03
CA PRO A 175 22.51 -5.61 34.12
C PRO A 175 21.46 -5.12 35.11
N GLU A 176 20.52 -6.01 35.45
CA GLU A 176 19.62 -5.82 36.59
C GLU A 176 20.47 -5.61 37.85
N GLU A 177 20.40 -4.41 38.42
CA GLU A 177 21.02 -4.07 39.69
C GLU A 177 20.26 -4.80 40.82
N GLU A 178 20.80 -5.95 41.26
CA GLU A 178 20.31 -6.67 42.44
C GLU A 178 20.67 -5.92 43.74
N ALA A 179 19.63 -5.57 44.49
CA ALA A 179 19.53 -5.26 45.93
C ALA A 179 19.97 -3.88 46.46
#